data_AF-G4RPA4-F1
#
_entry.id   AF-G4RPA4-F1
#
_cell.length_a   1.000
_cell.length_b   1.000
_cell.length_c   1.000
_cell.angle_alpha   90.00
_cell.angle_beta   90.00
_cell.angle_gamma   90.00
#
_symmetry.space_group_name_H-M   'P 1'
#
loop_
_entity.id
_entity.type
_entity.pdbx_description
1 polymer ?
#
loop_
_entity_poly.entity_id
_entity_poly.type
_entity_poly.pdbx_seq_one_letter_code
_entity_poly.pdbx_strand_id
1 'polypeptide(L)'
;MTVTYSYEALPVAEWFRRNREIAGFQNPARAMYQTVRELVENSLDATEPYGILPNIIVRISAVDETRGWFSIYVEDNGVGIPGNEIPNVFGRVFYSSKYKIKQHRGVFGLGLKMVVLYAQSTTNRPIAVRSASVRSDKIYEYKLMIDTTKNEPIIVDVREFENKYKWHGTAVKVTIEGNWLNSKKRIEEYLKRTAIISPYSEIYFSGPDMELALKRRTTKMPPPPKEGLPHPKSVDVDTVKQMIADNRGATLIELLMNNFDRVGEGLAKAFLEWAGLSPTRKAGGLTQEEIVHLVEKMKTYDGWLRPRADWLSPAGPELLEVGAKSILGAEAVFAVTRKPSSYSGHPFIVEAAIAWGGQIPLVDKPILLRYAN
;
A
#
# COMPACT_ATOMS: atom_id res chain seq x y z
N MET A 1 -20.76 -46.42 14.36
CA MET A 1 -20.77 -44.97 14.61
C MET A 1 -20.46 -44.28 13.30
N THR A 2 -21.45 -43.65 12.68
CA THR A 2 -21.26 -42.81 11.50
C THR A 2 -20.66 -41.49 11.97
N VAL A 3 -19.40 -41.23 11.60
CA VAL A 3 -18.76 -39.94 11.86
C VAL A 3 -19.31 -38.94 10.86
N THR A 4 -20.14 -38.01 11.34
CA THR A 4 -20.63 -36.88 10.55
C THR A 4 -19.57 -35.80 10.54
N TYR A 5 -19.06 -35.47 9.36
CA TYR A 5 -18.19 -34.32 9.16
C TYR A 5 -19.05 -33.11 8.76
N SER A 6 -18.92 -31.98 9.46
CA SER A 6 -19.48 -30.70 9.02
C SER A 6 -18.39 -29.85 8.38
N TYR A 7 -18.68 -29.32 7.19
CA TYR A 7 -17.79 -28.42 6.47
C TYR A 7 -18.37 -27.01 6.52
N GLU A 8 -17.59 -26.04 7.01
CA GLU A 8 -17.97 -24.63 7.07
C GLU A 8 -16.85 -23.77 6.49
N ALA A 9 -17.21 -22.72 5.74
CA ALA A 9 -16.25 -21.73 5.27
C ALA A 9 -15.83 -20.83 6.43
N LEU A 10 -14.52 -20.55 6.55
CA LEU A 10 -14.00 -19.72 7.64
C LEU A 10 -14.42 -18.26 7.45
N PRO A 11 -15.19 -17.65 8.37
CA PRO A 11 -15.55 -16.24 8.28
C PRO A 11 -14.32 -15.34 8.36
N VAL A 12 -14.40 -14.14 7.77
CA VAL A 12 -13.31 -13.15 7.77
C VAL A 12 -12.89 -12.79 9.21
N ALA A 13 -13.85 -12.68 10.14
CA ALA A 13 -13.56 -12.45 11.56
C ALA A 13 -12.71 -13.55 12.17
N GLU A 14 -12.97 -14.79 11.76
CA GLU A 14 -12.30 -15.95 12.34
C GLU A 14 -10.91 -16.13 11.73
N TRP A 15 -10.76 -15.86 10.43
CA TRP A 15 -9.44 -15.69 9.82
C TRP A 15 -8.66 -14.57 10.51
N PHE A 16 -9.27 -13.40 10.74
CA PHE A 16 -8.61 -12.29 11.45
C PHE A 16 -8.17 -12.71 12.85
N ARG A 17 -9.06 -13.29 13.65
CA ARG A 17 -8.75 -13.76 15.03
C ARG A 17 -7.59 -14.75 15.05
N ARG A 18 -7.56 -15.70 14.10
CA ARG A 18 -6.50 -16.71 14.00
C ARG A 18 -5.17 -16.13 13.46
N ASN A 19 -5.21 -15.03 12.70
CA ASN A 19 -4.05 -14.49 11.99
C ASN A 19 -3.71 -13.04 12.39
N ARG A 20 -4.13 -12.57 13.58
CA ARG A 20 -3.87 -11.20 14.06
C ARG A 20 -2.38 -10.85 14.03
N GLU A 21 -1.51 -11.82 14.29
CA GLU A 21 -0.07 -11.63 14.30
C GLU A 21 0.49 -11.34 12.90
N ILE A 22 -0.02 -12.01 11.87
CA ILE A 22 0.40 -11.82 10.47
C ILE A 22 0.12 -10.38 10.02
N ALA A 23 -0.96 -9.79 10.54
CA ALA A 23 -1.35 -8.42 10.24
C ALA A 23 -0.72 -7.36 11.16
N GLY A 24 0.10 -7.76 12.14
CA GLY A 24 0.74 -6.84 13.07
C GLY A 24 -0.11 -6.39 14.26
N PHE A 25 -1.26 -7.01 14.51
CA PHE A 25 -2.20 -6.68 15.60
C PHE A 25 -2.10 -7.63 16.80
N GLN A 26 -0.91 -8.19 17.05
CA GLN A 26 -0.68 -9.20 18.08
C GLN A 26 -0.81 -8.68 19.52
N ASN A 27 -0.54 -7.40 19.77
CA ASN A 27 -0.65 -6.80 21.10
C ASN A 27 -1.01 -5.31 21.00
N PRO A 28 -1.56 -4.69 22.06
CA PRO A 28 -2.08 -3.32 22.01
C PRO A 28 -1.04 -2.27 21.60
N ALA A 29 0.22 -2.42 22.00
CA ALA A 29 1.30 -1.50 21.60
C ALA A 29 1.59 -1.58 20.08
N ARG A 30 1.70 -2.80 19.55
CA ARG A 30 1.95 -3.02 18.12
C ARG A 30 0.73 -2.64 17.28
N ALA A 31 -0.48 -2.87 17.78
CA ALA A 31 -1.73 -2.48 17.12
C ALA A 31 -1.84 -0.95 16.95
N MET A 32 -1.47 -0.17 17.98
CA MET A 32 -1.39 1.30 17.87
C MET A 32 -0.39 1.73 16.79
N TYR A 33 0.83 1.20 16.85
CA TYR A 33 1.86 1.47 15.83
C TYR A 33 1.39 1.12 14.42
N GLN A 34 0.83 -0.09 14.24
CA GLN A 34 0.36 -0.56 12.94
C GLN A 34 -0.79 0.31 12.43
N THR A 35 -1.71 0.72 13.31
CA THR A 35 -2.82 1.60 12.93
C THR A 35 -2.32 2.95 12.42
N VAL A 36 -1.38 3.60 13.13
CA VAL A 36 -0.79 4.86 12.65
C VAL A 36 -0.07 4.66 11.32
N ARG A 37 0.74 3.60 11.21
CA ARG A 37 1.47 3.27 9.99
C ARG A 37 0.55 3.08 8.79
N GLU A 38 -0.49 2.27 8.92
CA GLU A 38 -1.45 1.99 7.84
C GLU A 38 -2.20 3.24 7.39
N LEU A 39 -2.63 4.08 8.33
CA LEU A 39 -3.35 5.30 7.99
C LEU A 39 -2.41 6.32 7.31
N VAL A 40 -1.19 6.51 7.82
CA VAL A 40 -0.19 7.41 7.22
C VAL A 40 0.25 6.93 5.84
N GLU A 41 0.50 5.63 5.64
CA GLU A 41 0.86 5.06 4.34
C GLU A 41 -0.27 5.25 3.31
N ASN A 42 -1.53 5.06 3.71
CA ASN A 42 -2.66 5.32 2.82
C ASN A 42 -2.84 6.81 2.49
N SER A 43 -2.56 7.71 3.43
CA SER A 43 -2.54 9.15 3.19
C SER A 43 -1.44 9.57 2.21
N LEU A 44 -0.24 8.99 2.30
CA LEU A 44 0.84 9.18 1.33
C LEU A 44 0.48 8.62 -0.05
N ASP A 45 -0.09 7.41 -0.11
CA ASP A 45 -0.57 6.82 -1.38
C ASP A 45 -1.71 7.63 -2.03
N ALA A 46 -2.48 8.40 -1.24
CA ALA A 46 -3.53 9.30 -1.72
C ALA A 46 -3.02 10.67 -2.20
N THR A 47 -1.72 10.95 -2.07
CA THR A 47 -1.12 12.26 -2.36
C THR A 47 0.02 12.14 -3.38
N GLU A 48 1.06 11.38 -3.06
CA GLU A 48 2.31 11.27 -3.83
C GLU A 48 2.08 10.89 -5.31
N PRO A 49 1.28 9.86 -5.66
CA PRO A 49 1.07 9.47 -7.05
C PRO A 49 0.33 10.51 -7.89
N TYR A 50 -0.32 11.48 -7.24
CA TYR A 50 -1.15 12.52 -7.86
C TYR A 50 -0.46 13.88 -7.88
N GLY A 51 0.80 13.96 -7.43
CA GLY A 51 1.55 15.21 -7.39
C GLY A 51 0.99 16.21 -6.38
N ILE A 52 0.32 15.73 -5.33
CA ILE A 52 -0.14 16.57 -4.22
C ILE A 52 0.92 16.53 -3.12
N LEU A 53 1.41 17.69 -2.67
CA LEU A 53 2.32 17.77 -1.53
C LEU A 53 1.58 17.31 -0.26
N PRO A 54 2.02 16.23 0.42
CA PRO A 54 1.28 15.67 1.54
C PRO A 54 1.30 16.61 2.75
N ASN A 55 0.13 16.87 3.33
CA ASN A 55 -0.07 17.47 4.64
C ASN A 55 -0.87 16.46 5.46
N ILE A 56 -0.23 15.85 6.47
CA ILE A 56 -0.82 14.77 7.26
C ILE A 56 -0.92 15.20 8.72
N ILE A 57 -2.12 15.13 9.28
CA ILE A 57 -2.39 15.37 10.69
C ILE A 57 -2.65 14.04 11.37
N VAL A 58 -1.87 13.70 12.39
CA VAL A 58 -2.03 12.49 13.21
C VAL A 58 -2.33 12.92 14.65
N ARG A 59 -3.46 12.49 15.20
CA ARG A 59 -3.82 12.76 16.60
C ARG A 59 -4.15 11.47 17.34
N ILE A 60 -3.58 11.31 18.53
CA ILE A 60 -3.86 10.20 19.43
C ILE A 60 -4.34 10.78 20.76
N SER A 61 -5.49 10.32 21.24
CA SER A 61 -6.07 10.75 22.52
C SER A 61 -6.55 9.55 23.33
N ALA A 62 -6.36 9.58 24.64
CA ALA A 62 -6.96 8.62 25.54
C ALA A 62 -8.48 8.84 25.57
N VAL A 63 -9.24 7.75 25.43
CA VAL A 63 -10.71 7.75 25.51
C VAL A 63 -11.17 7.15 26.82
N ASP A 64 -10.54 6.06 27.24
CA ASP A 64 -10.74 5.40 28.53
C ASP A 64 -9.41 4.77 28.95
N GLU A 65 -8.69 5.42 29.85
CA GLU A 65 -7.38 4.96 30.31
C GLU A 65 -7.47 3.64 31.07
N THR A 66 -8.58 3.39 31.78
CA THR A 66 -8.77 2.16 32.56
C THR A 66 -8.91 0.93 31.66
N ARG A 67 -9.55 1.11 30.50
CA ARG A 67 -9.69 0.08 29.47
C ARG A 67 -8.58 0.10 28.43
N GLY A 68 -7.65 1.05 28.54
CA GLY A 68 -6.61 1.26 27.53
C GLY A 68 -7.16 1.62 26.15
N TRP A 69 -8.28 2.33 26.08
CA TRP A 69 -8.89 2.72 24.81
C TRP A 69 -8.35 4.06 24.33
N PHE A 70 -7.88 4.09 23.09
CA PHE A 70 -7.33 5.27 22.44
C PHE A 70 -8.07 5.57 21.14
N SER A 71 -8.31 6.86 20.88
CA SER A 71 -8.79 7.36 19.60
C SER A 71 -7.59 7.78 18.77
N ILE A 72 -7.44 7.19 17.59
CA ILE A 72 -6.45 7.56 16.57
C ILE A 72 -7.19 8.25 15.43
N TYR A 73 -6.76 9.46 15.10
CA TYR A 73 -7.26 10.28 14.02
C TYR A 73 -6.13 10.56 13.04
N VAL A 74 -6.36 10.31 11.75
CA VAL A 74 -5.44 10.70 10.68
C VAL A 74 -6.20 11.43 9.60
N GLU A 75 -5.74 12.60 9.20
CA GLU A 75 -6.30 13.41 8.12
C GLU A 75 -5.21 13.77 7.11
N ASP A 76 -5.56 13.67 5.83
CA ASP A 76 -4.73 14.08 4.71
C ASP A 76 -5.44 15.07 3.77
N ASN A 77 -4.65 15.71 2.93
CA ASN A 77 -5.09 16.55 1.82
C ASN A 77 -5.03 15.80 0.47
N GLY A 78 -5.22 14.47 0.47
CA GLY A 78 -5.11 13.65 -0.73
C GLY A 78 -6.27 13.82 -1.72
N VAL A 79 -6.35 12.90 -2.67
CA VAL A 79 -7.40 12.93 -3.72
C VAL A 79 -8.81 12.66 -3.19
N GLY A 80 -8.94 12.17 -1.96
CA GLY A 80 -10.19 11.73 -1.36
C GLY A 80 -10.78 10.47 -2.00
N ILE A 81 -11.86 9.97 -1.41
CA ILE A 81 -12.57 8.76 -1.82
C ILE A 81 -13.98 9.17 -2.26
N PRO A 82 -14.45 8.74 -3.44
CA PRO A 82 -15.82 8.97 -3.86
C PRO A 82 -16.82 8.43 -2.83
N GLY A 83 -17.89 9.18 -2.55
CA GLY A 83 -18.82 8.87 -1.46
C GLY A 83 -19.43 7.46 -1.53
N ASN A 84 -19.69 6.95 -2.73
CA ASN A 84 -20.22 5.60 -2.98
C ASN A 84 -19.18 4.49 -2.76
N GLU A 85 -17.88 4.81 -2.82
CA GLU A 85 -16.79 3.84 -2.65
C GLU A 85 -16.31 3.71 -1.20
N ILE A 86 -16.59 4.71 -0.34
CA ILE A 86 -16.17 4.71 1.07
C ILE A 86 -16.57 3.41 1.80
N PRO A 87 -17.82 2.91 1.71
CA PRO A 87 -18.20 1.66 2.35
C PRO A 87 -17.35 0.47 1.88
N ASN A 88 -17.08 0.34 0.59
CA ASN A 88 -16.29 -0.79 0.07
C ASN A 88 -14.81 -0.69 0.47
N VAL A 89 -14.23 0.51 0.42
CA VAL A 89 -12.82 0.74 0.78
C VAL A 89 -12.53 0.41 2.24
N PHE A 90 -13.47 0.62 3.16
CA PHE A 90 -13.28 0.36 4.59
C PHE A 90 -13.91 -0.94 5.06
N GLY A 91 -14.96 -1.43 4.37
CA GLY A 91 -15.81 -2.51 4.86
C GLY A 91 -15.74 -3.83 4.09
N ARG A 92 -15.04 -3.90 2.96
CA ARG A 92 -14.88 -5.12 2.16
C ARG A 92 -13.41 -5.55 2.10
N VAL A 93 -13.09 -6.69 2.69
CA VAL A 93 -11.73 -7.28 2.66
C VAL A 93 -11.38 -7.72 1.25
N PHE A 94 -10.13 -7.49 0.83
CA PHE A 94 -9.65 -7.66 -0.55
C PHE A 94 -10.35 -6.75 -1.58
N TYR A 95 -10.84 -5.60 -1.14
CA TYR A 95 -11.24 -4.51 -2.04
C TYR A 95 -10.17 -3.42 -2.05
N SER A 96 -9.55 -3.17 -3.20
CA SER A 96 -8.45 -2.23 -3.33
C SER A 96 -8.40 -1.64 -4.73
N SER A 97 -7.98 -0.37 -4.83
CA SER A 97 -7.59 0.25 -6.10
C SER A 97 -6.14 -0.09 -6.50
N LYS A 98 -5.38 -0.75 -5.62
CA LYS A 98 -3.93 -1.03 -5.77
C LYS A 98 -3.60 -2.34 -6.51
N TYR A 99 -4.55 -2.98 -7.20
CA TYR A 99 -4.31 -4.22 -7.93
C TYR A 99 -3.62 -4.03 -9.28
N LYS A 100 -3.53 -2.79 -9.75
CA LYS A 100 -2.76 -2.47 -10.95
C LYS A 100 -1.26 -2.55 -10.65
N ILE A 101 -0.46 -2.98 -11.62
CA ILE A 101 0.98 -3.12 -11.40
C ILE A 101 1.64 -1.75 -11.45
N LYS A 102 1.84 -1.20 -10.26
CA LYS A 102 2.42 0.11 -9.98
C LYS A 102 3.04 0.05 -8.59
N GLN A 103 4.15 0.75 -8.36
CA GLN A 103 4.72 0.86 -7.01
C GLN A 103 3.74 1.59 -6.08
N HIS A 104 3.39 0.93 -4.98
CA HIS A 104 2.57 1.47 -3.89
C HIS A 104 3.23 1.12 -2.56
N ARG A 105 2.93 1.88 -1.49
CA ARG A 105 3.41 1.54 -0.14
C ARG A 105 2.64 0.35 0.45
N GLY A 106 1.33 0.28 0.19
CA GLY A 106 0.49 -0.85 0.59
C GLY A 106 0.24 -1.86 -0.54
N VAL A 107 0.50 -3.15 -0.31
CA VAL A 107 0.40 -4.20 -1.35
C VAL A 107 -0.95 -4.93 -1.37
N PHE A 108 -1.56 -5.23 -0.22
CA PHE A 108 -2.64 -6.23 -0.16
C PHE A 108 -4.07 -5.69 -0.03
N GLY A 109 -4.25 -4.37 0.08
CA GLY A 109 -5.59 -3.79 0.33
C GLY A 109 -6.23 -4.20 1.67
N LEU A 110 -5.46 -4.88 2.53
CA LEU A 110 -5.90 -5.46 3.81
C LEU A 110 -5.74 -4.51 4.99
N GLY A 111 -4.64 -3.75 5.05
CA GLY A 111 -4.20 -3.08 6.28
C GLY A 111 -5.26 -2.19 6.93
N LEU A 112 -5.94 -1.35 6.15
CA LEU A 112 -7.03 -0.51 6.63
C LEU A 112 -8.20 -1.34 7.20
N LYS A 113 -8.56 -2.45 6.58
CA LYS A 113 -9.64 -3.33 7.08
C LYS A 113 -9.21 -4.04 8.36
N MET A 114 -7.93 -4.37 8.51
CA MET A 114 -7.39 -4.94 9.75
C MET A 114 -7.51 -3.95 10.92
N VAL A 115 -7.36 -2.65 10.66
CA VAL A 115 -7.65 -1.59 11.64
C VAL A 115 -9.13 -1.61 12.04
N VAL A 116 -10.06 -1.69 11.09
CA VAL A 116 -11.51 -1.76 11.37
C VAL A 116 -11.85 -3.01 12.18
N LEU A 117 -11.38 -4.18 11.75
CA LEU A 117 -11.62 -5.46 12.45
C LEU A 117 -11.03 -5.44 13.86
N TYR A 118 -9.84 -4.88 14.05
CA TYR A 118 -9.24 -4.74 15.38
C TYR A 118 -10.09 -3.85 16.28
N ALA A 119 -10.52 -2.68 15.80
CA ALA A 119 -11.39 -1.76 16.52
C ALA A 119 -12.72 -2.42 16.92
N GLN A 120 -13.40 -3.09 15.97
CA GLN A 120 -14.64 -3.82 16.24
C GLN A 120 -14.43 -4.91 17.28
N SER A 121 -13.32 -5.66 17.19
CA SER A 121 -13.08 -6.79 18.09
C SER A 121 -12.63 -6.41 19.51
N THR A 122 -12.19 -5.16 19.72
CA THR A 122 -11.66 -4.68 21.01
C THR A 122 -12.58 -3.68 21.69
N THR A 123 -13.07 -2.68 20.95
CA THR A 123 -13.91 -1.60 21.49
C THR A 123 -15.36 -1.67 21.00
N ASN A 124 -15.63 -2.49 19.98
CA ASN A 124 -16.91 -2.60 19.28
C ASN A 124 -17.46 -1.24 18.79
N ARG A 125 -16.58 -0.27 18.53
CA ARG A 125 -16.96 1.04 17.99
C ARG A 125 -16.81 1.07 16.47
N PRO A 126 -17.72 1.75 15.76
CA PRO A 126 -17.58 1.96 14.33
C PRO A 126 -16.39 2.88 14.04
N ILE A 127 -15.74 2.68 12.89
CA ILE A 127 -14.77 3.64 12.36
C ILE A 127 -15.53 4.83 11.76
N ALA A 128 -15.07 6.05 12.00
CA ALA A 128 -15.61 7.24 11.38
C ALA A 128 -14.68 7.71 10.25
N VAL A 129 -15.25 7.95 9.07
CA VAL A 129 -14.54 8.37 7.87
C VAL A 129 -15.19 9.61 7.33
N ARG A 130 -14.41 10.64 7.06
CA ARG A 130 -14.82 11.84 6.33
C ARG A 130 -13.99 11.94 5.06
N SER A 131 -14.61 12.09 3.90
CA SER A 131 -13.86 12.21 2.65
C SER A 131 -14.58 13.06 1.61
N ALA A 132 -13.79 13.71 0.76
CA ALA A 132 -14.25 14.46 -0.38
C ALA A 132 -13.22 14.36 -1.50
N SER A 133 -13.68 13.95 -2.69
CA SER A 133 -12.83 13.90 -3.86
C SER A 133 -12.41 15.31 -4.30
N VAL A 134 -11.28 15.43 -4.99
CA VAL A 134 -10.85 16.70 -5.60
C VAL A 134 -11.98 17.29 -6.45
N ARG A 135 -12.30 18.57 -6.22
CA ARG A 135 -13.42 19.31 -6.87
C ARG A 135 -14.83 18.83 -6.54
N SER A 136 -15.01 17.92 -5.58
CA SER A 136 -16.35 17.53 -5.10
C SER A 136 -17.06 18.71 -4.45
N ASP A 137 -18.35 18.89 -4.78
CA ASP A 137 -19.24 19.83 -4.09
C ASP A 137 -19.81 19.27 -2.77
N LYS A 138 -19.49 18.02 -2.46
CA LYS A 138 -19.95 17.33 -1.25
C LYS A 138 -18.80 16.76 -0.43
N ILE A 139 -18.99 16.76 0.89
CA ILE A 139 -18.20 16.01 1.87
C ILE A 139 -19.09 14.90 2.41
N TYR A 140 -18.58 13.68 2.42
CA TYR A 140 -19.28 12.52 2.94
C TYR A 140 -18.67 12.12 4.29
N GLU A 141 -19.52 11.91 5.30
CA GLU A 141 -19.13 11.30 6.57
C GLU A 141 -19.86 9.97 6.75
N TYR A 142 -19.10 8.92 7.04
CA TYR A 142 -19.61 7.58 7.29
C TYR A 142 -19.15 7.08 8.66
N LYS A 143 -20.02 6.33 9.33
CA LYS A 143 -19.64 5.40 10.41
C LYS A 143 -19.84 3.98 9.92
N LEU A 144 -18.77 3.20 9.93
CA LEU A 144 -18.74 1.88 9.30
C LEU A 144 -18.29 0.79 10.27
N MET A 145 -18.79 -0.41 10.01
CA MET A 145 -18.39 -1.68 10.59
C MET A 145 -18.27 -2.72 9.47
N ILE A 146 -17.64 -3.85 9.73
CA ILE A 146 -17.59 -5.00 8.79
C ILE A 146 -18.55 -6.08 9.29
N ASP A 147 -19.43 -6.56 8.41
CA ASP A 147 -20.08 -7.85 8.56
C ASP A 147 -19.04 -8.92 8.21
N THR A 148 -18.52 -9.55 9.26
CA THR A 148 -17.41 -10.50 9.14
C THR A 148 -17.82 -11.87 8.62
N THR A 149 -19.12 -12.15 8.55
CA THR A 149 -19.66 -13.38 7.96
C THR A 149 -19.82 -13.20 6.45
N LYS A 150 -20.33 -12.04 6.02
CA LYS A 150 -20.58 -11.76 4.59
C LYS A 150 -19.43 -11.07 3.87
N ASN A 151 -18.44 -10.53 4.59
CA ASN A 151 -17.41 -9.64 4.06
C ASN A 151 -18.00 -8.38 3.39
N GLU A 152 -18.95 -7.74 4.07
CA GLU A 152 -19.69 -6.58 3.56
C GLU A 152 -19.65 -5.41 4.56
N PRO A 153 -19.69 -4.15 4.09
CA PRO A 153 -19.81 -3.00 4.96
C PRO A 153 -21.17 -2.96 5.66
N ILE A 154 -21.15 -2.70 6.96
CA ILE A 154 -22.31 -2.27 7.74
C ILE A 154 -22.23 -0.76 7.90
N ILE A 155 -23.18 -0.03 7.31
CA ILE A 155 -23.30 1.42 7.44
C ILE A 155 -24.11 1.73 8.71
N VAL A 156 -23.45 2.32 9.70
CA VAL A 156 -24.07 2.70 10.99
C VAL A 156 -24.67 4.11 10.92
N ASP A 157 -23.99 5.03 10.23
CA ASP A 157 -24.41 6.43 10.05
C ASP A 157 -23.82 6.93 8.74
N VAL A 158 -24.56 7.77 8.02
CA VAL A 158 -24.10 8.46 6.81
C VAL A 158 -24.62 9.89 6.81
N ARG A 159 -23.74 10.84 6.51
CA ARG A 159 -24.07 12.26 6.42
C ARG A 159 -23.41 12.87 5.20
N GLU A 160 -24.11 13.80 4.58
CA GLU A 160 -23.61 14.59 3.46
C GLU A 160 -23.63 16.06 3.83
N PHE A 161 -22.53 16.74 3.51
CA PHE A 161 -22.38 18.18 3.73
C PHE A 161 -21.97 18.88 2.44
N GLU A 162 -22.37 20.14 2.31
CA GLU A 162 -21.94 20.99 1.21
C GLU A 162 -20.45 21.38 1.37
N ASN A 163 -19.66 21.23 0.31
CA ASN A 163 -18.23 21.50 0.32
C ASN A 163 -17.89 22.94 -0.12
N LYS A 164 -18.38 23.92 0.64
CA LYS A 164 -18.21 25.35 0.32
C LYS A 164 -16.75 25.78 0.20
N TYR A 165 -15.88 25.16 1.00
CA TYR A 165 -14.45 25.50 1.07
C TYR A 165 -13.57 24.64 0.15
N LYS A 166 -14.18 23.79 -0.69
CA LYS A 166 -13.45 22.89 -1.62
C LYS A 166 -12.39 22.04 -0.91
N TRP A 167 -12.67 21.61 0.31
CA TRP A 167 -11.83 20.67 1.05
C TRP A 167 -11.76 19.35 0.28
N HIS A 168 -10.58 18.74 0.21
CA HIS A 168 -10.39 17.44 -0.39
C HIS A 168 -9.39 16.65 0.45
N GLY A 169 -9.54 15.33 0.42
CA GLY A 169 -8.74 14.41 1.23
C GLY A 169 -9.60 13.44 2.01
N THR A 170 -8.97 12.78 2.97
CA THR A 170 -9.64 11.78 3.81
C THR A 170 -9.23 11.97 5.27
N ALA A 171 -10.20 11.96 6.17
CA ALA A 171 -9.98 11.90 7.61
C ALA A 171 -10.59 10.61 8.15
N VAL A 172 -9.80 9.87 8.92
CA VAL A 172 -10.17 8.58 9.51
C VAL A 172 -9.99 8.68 11.01
N LYS A 173 -11.06 8.36 11.76
CA LYS A 173 -11.04 8.25 13.22
C LYS A 173 -11.43 6.85 13.65
N VAL A 174 -10.56 6.20 14.40
CA VAL A 174 -10.79 4.85 14.93
C VAL A 174 -10.53 4.82 16.43
N THR A 175 -11.33 4.05 17.17
CA THR A 175 -11.08 3.78 18.59
C THR A 175 -10.64 2.34 18.77
N ILE A 176 -9.46 2.12 19.33
CA ILE A 176 -8.88 0.79 19.53
C ILE A 176 -8.42 0.61 20.98
N GLU A 177 -8.34 -0.63 21.43
CA GLU A 177 -7.52 -0.97 22.59
C GLU A 177 -6.03 -0.78 22.24
N GLY A 178 -5.27 -0.13 23.12
CA GLY A 178 -3.91 0.30 22.83
C GLY A 178 -3.05 0.39 24.07
N ASN A 179 -1.74 0.56 23.85
CA ASN A 179 -0.80 0.87 24.93
C ASN A 179 0.13 2.01 24.46
N TRP A 180 -0.19 3.23 24.90
CA TRP A 180 0.53 4.44 24.51
C TRP A 180 1.98 4.43 24.98
N LEU A 181 2.22 4.10 26.26
CA LEU A 181 3.56 4.11 26.87
C LEU A 181 4.56 3.25 26.06
N ASN A 182 4.13 2.08 25.61
CA ASN A 182 4.97 1.13 24.87
C ASN A 182 5.00 1.39 23.35
N SER A 183 4.13 2.24 22.81
CA SER A 183 4.04 2.52 21.38
C SER A 183 4.63 3.89 20.99
N LYS A 184 4.63 4.88 21.89
CA LYS A 184 4.99 6.27 21.56
C LYS A 184 6.33 6.43 20.85
N LYS A 185 7.38 5.78 21.36
CA LYS A 185 8.73 5.83 20.76
C LYS A 185 8.77 5.23 19.36
N ARG A 186 8.03 4.13 19.12
CA ARG A 186 7.98 3.47 17.81
C ARG A 186 7.20 4.29 16.78
N ILE A 187 6.12 4.93 17.22
CA ILE A 187 5.33 5.84 16.39
C ILE A 187 6.18 7.06 16.01
N GLU A 188 6.82 7.70 16.99
CA GLU A 188 7.73 8.83 16.76
C GLU A 188 8.85 8.47 15.76
N GLU A 189 9.51 7.33 15.98
CA GLU A 189 10.58 6.84 15.11
C GLU A 189 10.08 6.57 13.69
N TYR A 190 8.90 5.98 13.54
CA TYR A 190 8.29 5.76 12.23
C TYR A 190 8.01 7.07 11.50
N LEU A 191 7.38 8.05 12.17
CA LEU A 191 7.09 9.35 11.56
C LEU A 191 8.38 10.08 11.14
N LYS A 192 9.42 10.05 11.99
CA LYS A 192 10.75 10.60 11.65
C LYS A 192 11.36 9.89 10.44
N ARG A 193 11.33 8.55 10.41
CA ARG A 193 11.83 7.76 9.27
C ARG A 193 11.06 8.08 7.98
N THR A 194 9.75 8.24 8.05
CA THR A 194 8.92 8.65 6.92
C THR A 194 9.34 10.04 6.41
N ALA A 195 9.56 11.02 7.30
CA ALA A 195 10.01 12.35 6.91
C ALA A 195 11.42 12.39 6.29
N ILE A 196 12.28 11.41 6.58
CA ILE A 196 13.60 11.27 5.94
C ILE A 196 13.46 10.95 4.45
N ILE A 197 12.58 10.01 4.09
CA ILE A 197 12.42 9.58 2.68
C ILE A 197 11.38 10.39 1.91
N SER A 198 10.51 11.11 2.61
CA SER A 198 9.50 12.02 2.06
C SER A 198 9.69 13.44 2.61
N PRO A 199 10.82 14.13 2.35
CA PRO A 199 11.09 15.48 2.86
C PRO A 199 10.14 16.56 2.31
N TYR A 200 9.33 16.20 1.32
CA TYR A 200 8.26 17.01 0.75
C TYR A 200 6.92 16.88 1.48
N SER A 201 6.81 15.95 2.43
CA SER A 201 5.65 15.82 3.30
C SER A 201 5.74 16.77 4.51
N GLU A 202 4.59 17.22 4.98
CA GLU A 202 4.44 17.89 6.27
C GLU A 202 3.57 17.02 7.17
N ILE A 203 4.09 16.66 8.34
CA ILE A 203 3.39 15.78 9.28
C ILE A 203 3.30 16.47 10.65
N TYR A 204 2.07 16.68 11.11
CA TYR A 204 1.79 17.16 12.46
C TYR A 204 1.26 16.01 13.29
N PHE A 205 1.97 15.70 14.38
CA PHE A 205 1.60 14.65 15.32
C PHE A 205 1.32 15.25 16.70
N SER A 206 0.19 14.87 17.30
CA SER A 206 -0.18 15.21 18.67
C SER A 206 -0.68 13.94 19.38
N GLY A 207 0.03 13.51 20.41
CA GLY A 207 -0.32 12.40 21.29
C GLY A 207 -0.64 12.88 22.72
N PRO A 208 -0.97 11.97 23.65
CA PRO A 208 -1.33 12.31 25.03
C PRO A 208 -0.31 13.19 25.78
N ASP A 209 0.99 12.95 25.59
CA ASP A 209 2.10 13.62 26.29
C ASP A 209 3.23 14.03 25.34
N MET A 210 2.96 14.12 24.03
CA MET A 210 3.97 14.34 23.00
C MET A 210 3.40 15.09 21.80
N GLU A 211 4.12 16.10 21.34
CA GLU A 211 3.86 16.74 20.05
C GLU A 211 5.11 16.68 19.17
N LEU A 212 4.89 16.52 17.87
CA LEU A 212 5.95 16.48 16.87
C LEU A 212 5.48 17.16 15.59
N ALA A 213 6.23 18.16 15.14
CA ALA A 213 5.98 18.85 13.88
C ALA A 213 7.14 18.58 12.91
N LEU A 214 6.90 17.72 11.92
CA LEU A 214 7.84 17.40 10.84
C LEU A 214 7.49 18.28 9.65
N LYS A 215 8.10 19.47 9.61
CA LYS A 215 7.87 20.46 8.55
C LYS A 215 8.49 20.03 7.23
N ARG A 216 7.82 20.39 6.14
CA ARG A 216 8.32 20.23 4.77
C ARG A 216 9.70 20.90 4.60
N ARG A 217 10.59 20.24 3.86
CA ARG A 217 11.96 20.70 3.57
C ARG A 217 12.19 21.01 2.09
N THR A 218 11.38 20.44 1.21
CA THR A 218 11.41 20.69 -0.23
C THR A 218 10.03 20.57 -0.82
N THR A 219 9.76 21.20 -1.96
CA THR A 219 8.55 20.99 -2.76
C THR A 219 8.77 20.04 -3.93
N LYS A 220 10.02 19.59 -4.14
CA LYS A 220 10.36 18.62 -5.16
C LYS A 220 9.88 17.24 -4.74
N MET A 221 9.06 16.62 -5.58
CA MET A 221 8.61 15.24 -5.43
C MET A 221 9.31 14.33 -6.45
N PRO A 222 9.46 13.04 -6.15
CA PRO A 222 9.87 12.06 -7.15
C PRO A 222 8.80 11.96 -8.24
N PRO A 223 9.17 11.50 -9.46
CA PRO A 223 8.18 11.25 -10.50
C PRO A 223 7.16 10.20 -10.02
N PRO A 224 5.86 10.41 -10.22
CA PRO A 224 4.86 9.45 -9.78
C PRO A 224 5.03 8.13 -10.56
N PRO A 225 4.82 6.98 -9.90
CA PRO A 225 4.96 5.71 -10.59
C PRO A 225 3.86 5.57 -11.65
N LYS A 226 4.19 4.97 -12.79
CA LYS A 226 3.23 4.70 -13.87
C LYS A 226 2.62 3.31 -13.74
N GLU A 227 1.42 3.13 -14.27
CA GLU A 227 0.83 1.80 -14.42
C GLU A 227 1.60 1.04 -15.52
N GLY A 228 1.96 -0.21 -15.22
CA GLY A 228 2.69 -1.09 -16.14
C GLY A 228 1.95 -2.41 -16.39
N LEU A 229 2.46 -3.16 -17.36
CA LEU A 229 2.07 -4.54 -17.65
C LEU A 229 3.02 -5.51 -16.93
N PRO A 230 2.60 -6.75 -16.61
CA PRO A 230 3.51 -7.71 -16.01
C PRO A 230 4.57 -8.15 -17.00
N HIS A 231 5.73 -8.54 -16.47
CA HIS A 231 6.77 -9.17 -17.27
C HIS A 231 6.44 -10.66 -17.46
N PRO A 232 6.75 -11.30 -18.61
CA PRO A 232 6.46 -12.73 -18.83
C PRO A 232 7.03 -13.66 -17.75
N LYS A 233 8.23 -13.36 -17.22
CA LYS A 233 8.82 -14.13 -16.10
C LYS A 233 8.12 -13.97 -14.74
N SER A 234 7.22 -12.98 -14.58
CA SER A 234 6.60 -12.64 -13.29
C SER A 234 5.23 -13.28 -13.06
N VAL A 235 4.64 -13.91 -14.08
CA VAL A 235 3.26 -14.43 -14.00
C VAL A 235 3.21 -15.90 -13.60
N ASP A 236 2.07 -16.31 -13.06
CA ASP A 236 1.70 -17.70 -12.82
C ASP A 236 0.57 -18.17 -13.74
N VAL A 237 0.17 -19.43 -13.59
CA VAL A 237 -0.85 -20.07 -14.41
C VAL A 237 -2.21 -19.39 -14.26
N ASP A 238 -2.58 -18.99 -13.04
CA ASP A 238 -3.87 -18.37 -12.80
C ASP A 238 -3.95 -16.97 -13.39
N THR A 239 -2.86 -16.20 -13.30
CA THR A 239 -2.71 -14.90 -13.94
C THR A 239 -2.88 -15.03 -15.46
N VAL A 240 -2.21 -16.00 -16.09
CA VAL A 240 -2.34 -16.22 -17.54
C VAL A 240 -3.72 -16.74 -17.91
N LYS A 241 -4.34 -17.61 -17.12
CA LYS A 241 -5.73 -18.05 -17.32
C LYS A 241 -6.70 -16.86 -17.31
N GLN A 242 -6.55 -15.94 -16.36
CA GLN A 242 -7.37 -14.74 -16.28
C GLN A 242 -7.15 -13.85 -17.51
N MET A 243 -5.90 -13.62 -17.91
CA MET A 243 -5.59 -12.86 -19.13
C MET A 243 -6.20 -13.47 -20.39
N ILE A 244 -6.16 -14.81 -20.52
CA ILE A 244 -6.79 -15.52 -21.64
C ILE A 244 -8.31 -15.36 -21.60
N ALA A 245 -8.92 -15.43 -20.41
CA ALA A 245 -10.36 -15.25 -20.22
C ALA A 245 -10.82 -13.85 -20.64
N ASP A 246 -10.01 -12.83 -20.37
CA ASP A 246 -10.28 -11.44 -20.76
C ASP A 246 -9.99 -11.18 -22.25
N ASN A 247 -9.19 -12.04 -22.90
CA ASN A 247 -8.72 -11.89 -24.28
C ASN A 247 -9.01 -13.12 -25.16
N ARG A 248 -10.16 -13.80 -24.98
CA ARG A 248 -10.44 -15.10 -25.63
C ARG A 248 -10.25 -15.13 -27.14
N GLY A 249 -10.57 -14.02 -27.81
CA GLY A 249 -10.47 -13.87 -29.26
C GLY A 249 -9.06 -13.58 -29.79
N ALA A 250 -8.10 -13.26 -28.92
CA ALA A 250 -6.74 -12.94 -29.30
C ALA A 250 -5.98 -14.19 -29.74
N THR A 251 -5.06 -14.01 -30.68
CA THR A 251 -3.99 -14.97 -30.97
C THR A 251 -2.93 -14.95 -29.87
N LEU A 252 -2.07 -15.97 -29.77
CA LEU A 252 -1.00 -16.00 -28.77
C LEU A 252 -0.02 -14.84 -28.93
N ILE A 253 0.27 -14.44 -30.17
CA ILE A 253 1.13 -13.28 -30.42
C ILE A 253 0.50 -11.97 -29.93
N GLU A 254 -0.80 -11.76 -30.20
CA GLU A 254 -1.54 -10.59 -29.72
C GLU A 254 -1.64 -10.59 -28.19
N LEU A 255 -1.88 -11.75 -27.58
CA LEU A 255 -1.92 -11.90 -26.13
C LEU A 255 -0.60 -11.45 -25.51
N LEU A 256 0.54 -11.93 -26.05
CA LEU A 256 1.88 -11.59 -25.60
C LEU A 256 2.18 -10.09 -25.75
N MET A 257 1.87 -9.50 -26.90
CA MET A 257 2.19 -8.10 -27.19
C MET A 257 1.35 -7.11 -26.37
N ASN A 258 0.07 -7.43 -26.14
CA ASN A 258 -0.86 -6.48 -25.53
C ASN A 258 -0.90 -6.57 -24.00
N ASN A 259 -0.49 -7.70 -23.41
CA ASN A 259 -0.66 -7.96 -21.98
C ASN A 259 0.66 -8.05 -21.20
N PHE A 260 1.82 -8.00 -21.87
CA PHE A 260 3.11 -8.12 -21.22
C PHE A 260 4.05 -6.95 -21.52
N ASP A 261 4.84 -6.58 -20.51
CA ASP A 261 5.81 -5.50 -20.64
C ASP A 261 6.94 -5.87 -21.60
N ARG A 262 7.28 -4.93 -22.48
CA ARG A 262 8.43 -5.00 -23.40
C ARG A 262 8.40 -6.18 -24.38
N VAL A 263 7.20 -6.66 -24.72
CA VAL A 263 7.03 -7.71 -25.73
C VAL A 263 6.56 -7.11 -27.06
N GLY A 264 7.49 -6.94 -28.00
CA GLY A 264 7.17 -6.55 -29.39
C GLY A 264 6.94 -7.76 -30.29
N GLU A 265 6.42 -7.53 -31.49
CA GLU A 265 6.05 -8.60 -32.44
C GLU A 265 7.21 -9.57 -32.74
N GLY A 266 8.41 -9.05 -33.02
CA GLY A 266 9.58 -9.88 -33.30
C GLY A 266 9.99 -10.77 -32.12
N LEU A 267 9.95 -10.23 -30.90
CA LEU A 267 10.28 -10.97 -29.68
C LEU A 267 9.21 -12.01 -29.36
N ALA A 268 7.94 -11.67 -29.55
CA ALA A 268 6.82 -12.59 -29.37
C ALA A 268 6.93 -13.78 -30.34
N LYS A 269 7.21 -13.53 -31.62
CA LYS A 269 7.42 -14.59 -32.63
C LYS A 269 8.59 -15.50 -32.25
N ALA A 270 9.74 -14.92 -31.91
CA ALA A 270 10.93 -15.67 -31.52
C ALA A 270 10.69 -16.55 -30.28
N PHE A 271 9.99 -16.01 -29.27
CA PHE A 271 9.60 -16.79 -28.10
C PHE A 271 8.67 -17.94 -28.45
N LEU A 272 7.61 -17.69 -29.23
CA LEU A 272 6.62 -18.69 -29.60
C LEU A 272 7.23 -19.81 -30.44
N GLU A 273 8.09 -19.48 -31.39
CA GLU A 273 8.86 -20.44 -32.17
C GLU A 273 9.75 -21.32 -31.26
N TRP A 274 10.52 -20.71 -30.36
CA TRP A 274 11.33 -21.43 -29.38
C TRP A 274 10.51 -22.31 -28.42
N ALA A 275 9.30 -21.86 -28.07
CA ALA A 275 8.38 -22.59 -27.21
C ALA A 275 7.63 -23.73 -27.92
N GLY A 276 7.71 -23.80 -29.26
CA GLY A 276 6.96 -24.77 -30.08
C GLY A 276 5.46 -24.44 -30.16
N LEU A 277 5.10 -23.16 -30.09
CA LEU A 277 3.71 -22.68 -30.08
C LEU A 277 3.41 -21.86 -31.34
N SER A 278 2.27 -22.13 -31.98
CA SER A 278 1.86 -21.37 -33.17
C SER A 278 1.44 -19.94 -32.81
N PRO A 279 2.00 -18.90 -33.45
CA PRO A 279 1.61 -17.51 -33.20
C PRO A 279 0.16 -17.19 -33.50
N THR A 280 -0.44 -17.86 -34.48
CA THR A 280 -1.83 -17.63 -34.92
C THR A 280 -2.85 -18.43 -34.12
N ARG A 281 -2.40 -19.33 -33.23
CA ARG A 281 -3.27 -20.08 -32.35
C ARG A 281 -4.07 -19.13 -31.47
N LYS A 282 -5.37 -19.39 -31.31
CA LYS A 282 -6.23 -18.60 -30.43
C LYS A 282 -5.97 -18.96 -28.96
N ALA A 283 -5.79 -17.93 -28.14
CA ALA A 283 -5.50 -18.06 -26.72
C ALA A 283 -6.62 -18.79 -25.96
N GLY A 284 -7.88 -18.48 -26.28
CA GLY A 284 -9.04 -19.14 -25.66
C GLY A 284 -9.19 -20.64 -25.96
N GLY A 285 -8.42 -21.18 -26.91
CA GLY A 285 -8.42 -22.59 -27.29
C GLY A 285 -7.24 -23.39 -26.72
N LEU A 286 -6.50 -22.86 -25.75
CA LEU A 286 -5.46 -23.60 -25.04
C LEU A 286 -6.07 -24.53 -23.98
N THR A 287 -5.58 -25.76 -23.88
CA THR A 287 -5.88 -26.66 -22.77
C THR A 287 -5.15 -26.23 -21.50
N GLN A 288 -5.50 -26.82 -20.35
CA GLN A 288 -4.82 -26.48 -19.09
C GLN A 288 -3.33 -26.80 -19.14
N GLU A 289 -2.97 -27.94 -19.73
CA GLU A 289 -1.59 -28.40 -19.89
C GLU A 289 -0.78 -27.45 -20.77
N GLU A 290 -1.41 -26.93 -21.84
CA GLU A 290 -0.75 -25.98 -22.73
C GLU A 290 -0.55 -24.61 -22.10
N ILE A 291 -1.46 -24.18 -21.22
CA ILE A 291 -1.28 -22.96 -20.42
C ILE A 291 -0.11 -23.15 -19.44
N VAL A 292 -0.02 -24.30 -18.77
CA VAL A 292 1.12 -24.62 -17.89
C VAL A 292 2.43 -24.57 -18.69
N HIS A 293 2.48 -25.25 -19.84
CA HIS A 293 3.64 -25.24 -20.72
C HIS A 293 4.02 -23.82 -21.18
N LEU A 294 3.04 -23.00 -21.57
CA LEU A 294 3.26 -21.60 -21.94
C LEU A 294 3.93 -20.82 -20.80
N VAL A 295 3.43 -20.96 -19.56
CA VAL A 295 3.96 -20.25 -18.39
C VAL A 295 5.37 -20.72 -18.01
N GLU A 296 5.63 -22.03 -18.04
CA GLU A 296 6.96 -22.58 -17.81
C GLU A 296 7.97 -22.06 -18.84
N LYS A 297 7.56 -22.00 -20.11
CA LYS A 297 8.36 -21.41 -21.19
C LYS A 297 8.59 -19.91 -20.97
N MET A 298 7.58 -19.16 -20.57
CA MET A 298 7.73 -17.73 -20.25
C MET A 298 8.77 -17.50 -19.15
N LYS A 299 8.80 -18.33 -18.10
CA LYS A 299 9.73 -18.22 -16.97
C LYS A 299 11.17 -18.56 -17.35
N THR A 300 11.35 -19.57 -18.19
CA THR A 300 12.67 -20.12 -18.56
C THR A 300 13.31 -19.43 -19.76
N TYR A 301 12.55 -18.69 -20.57
CA TYR A 301 13.09 -18.01 -21.73
C TYR A 301 13.98 -16.81 -21.35
N ASP A 302 15.26 -16.85 -21.74
CA ASP A 302 16.23 -15.79 -21.43
C ASP A 302 16.30 -14.66 -22.47
N GLY A 303 15.57 -14.78 -23.58
CA GLY A 303 15.51 -13.73 -24.61
C GLY A 303 14.66 -12.52 -24.23
N TRP A 304 13.93 -12.56 -23.10
CA TRP A 304 13.12 -11.43 -22.65
C TRP A 304 13.97 -10.20 -22.36
N LEU A 305 13.48 -9.04 -22.80
CA LEU A 305 14.05 -7.76 -22.39
C LEU A 305 13.78 -7.53 -20.91
N ARG A 306 14.71 -6.87 -20.21
CA ARG A 306 14.46 -6.45 -18.82
C ARG A 306 13.20 -5.61 -18.74
N PRO A 307 12.38 -5.78 -17.67
CA PRO A 307 11.21 -4.93 -17.46
C PRO A 307 11.61 -3.46 -17.41
N ARG A 308 10.68 -2.58 -17.78
CA ARG A 308 10.88 -1.15 -17.57
C ARG A 308 11.01 -0.85 -16.08
N ALA A 309 11.42 0.37 -15.75
CA ALA A 309 11.50 0.84 -14.37
C ALA A 309 10.65 2.10 -14.13
N ASP A 310 9.82 2.48 -15.11
CA ASP A 310 8.96 3.66 -15.08
C ASP A 310 7.72 3.51 -14.19
N TRP A 311 7.36 2.26 -13.85
CA TRP A 311 6.44 1.94 -12.75
C TRP A 311 7.05 2.01 -11.34
N LEU A 312 8.36 2.28 -11.21
CA LEU A 312 9.00 2.57 -9.93
C LEU A 312 9.09 4.09 -9.69
N SER A 313 9.09 4.47 -8.43
CA SER A 313 9.25 5.85 -7.96
C SER A 313 10.35 5.84 -6.88
N PRO A 314 11.64 5.91 -7.26
CA PRO A 314 12.74 6.06 -6.31
C PRO A 314 12.68 7.45 -5.67
N ALA A 315 13.14 7.57 -4.42
CA ALA A 315 13.24 8.86 -3.74
C ALA A 315 14.26 9.77 -4.45
N GLY A 316 15.38 9.20 -4.91
CA GLY A 316 16.47 9.93 -5.53
C GLY A 316 17.48 10.48 -4.52
N PRO A 317 18.74 10.70 -4.94
CA PRO A 317 19.82 11.05 -4.01
C PRO A 317 19.57 12.41 -3.33
N GLU A 318 19.08 13.40 -4.07
CA GLU A 318 18.82 14.74 -3.55
C GLU A 318 17.76 14.75 -2.43
N LEU A 319 16.65 14.00 -2.59
CA LEU A 319 15.61 13.95 -1.56
C LEU A 319 16.11 13.21 -0.32
N LEU A 320 16.87 12.12 -0.50
CA LEU A 320 17.48 11.40 0.61
C LEU A 320 18.48 12.29 1.38
N GLU A 321 19.29 13.08 0.67
CA GLU A 321 20.21 14.04 1.28
C GLU A 321 19.48 15.12 2.09
N VAL A 322 18.47 15.76 1.50
CA VAL A 322 17.67 16.80 2.17
C VAL A 322 16.97 16.24 3.42
N GLY A 323 16.32 15.09 3.29
CA GLY A 323 15.58 14.48 4.39
C GLY A 323 16.49 13.97 5.51
N ALA A 324 17.54 13.21 5.19
CA ALA A 324 18.46 12.71 6.20
C ALA A 324 19.21 13.86 6.91
N LYS A 325 19.68 14.87 6.17
CA LYS A 325 20.39 16.01 6.76
C LYS A 325 19.53 16.77 7.76
N SER A 326 18.28 17.04 7.37
CA SER A 326 17.37 17.86 8.18
C SER A 326 16.75 17.12 9.37
N ILE A 327 16.42 15.83 9.24
CA ILE A 327 15.77 15.06 10.31
C ILE A 327 16.78 14.48 11.29
N LEU A 328 17.95 14.03 10.81
CA LEU A 328 18.99 13.47 11.68
C LEU A 328 19.95 14.54 12.22
N GLY A 329 19.86 15.79 11.74
CA GLY A 329 20.80 16.85 12.09
C GLY A 329 22.23 16.52 11.67
N ALA A 330 22.39 15.85 10.54
CA ALA A 330 23.68 15.38 10.04
C ALA A 330 24.52 16.54 9.48
N GLU A 331 25.84 16.44 9.63
CA GLU A 331 26.78 17.41 9.06
C GLU A 331 26.95 17.19 7.55
N ALA A 332 27.15 15.92 7.17
CA ALA A 332 27.27 15.48 5.80
C ALA A 332 26.32 14.31 5.51
N VAL A 333 25.76 14.29 4.29
CA VAL A 333 25.00 13.17 3.76
C VAL A 333 25.46 12.89 2.34
N PHE A 334 25.64 11.62 2.02
CA PHE A 334 25.97 11.14 0.68
C PHE A 334 24.92 10.12 0.27
N ALA A 335 24.23 10.33 -0.84
CA ALA A 335 23.23 9.39 -1.34
C ALA A 335 23.51 8.93 -2.78
N VAL A 336 23.06 7.71 -3.09
CA VAL A 336 23.15 7.14 -4.43
C VAL A 336 21.90 6.34 -4.75
N THR A 337 21.41 6.51 -5.98
CA THR A 337 20.36 5.69 -6.58
C THR A 337 21.00 4.81 -7.65
N ARG A 338 20.93 3.48 -7.47
CA ARG A 338 21.50 2.55 -8.45
C ARG A 338 20.64 2.53 -9.73
N LYS A 339 21.25 2.08 -10.84
CA LYS A 339 20.48 1.75 -12.05
C LYS A 339 19.47 0.65 -11.73
N PRO A 340 18.26 0.69 -12.33
CA PRO A 340 17.27 -0.36 -12.14
C PRO A 340 17.81 -1.75 -12.50
N SER A 341 17.39 -2.75 -11.74
CA SER A 341 17.62 -4.16 -12.00
C SER A 341 16.29 -4.90 -12.00
N SER A 342 16.34 -6.21 -12.23
CA SER A 342 15.13 -7.05 -12.20
C SER A 342 15.42 -8.40 -11.55
N TYR A 343 14.47 -8.90 -10.78
CA TYR A 343 14.50 -10.22 -10.18
C TYR A 343 13.15 -10.91 -10.44
N SER A 344 13.17 -12.12 -11.02
CA SER A 344 11.96 -12.88 -11.35
C SER A 344 10.90 -12.09 -12.13
N GLY A 345 11.33 -11.23 -13.06
CA GLY A 345 10.45 -10.36 -13.85
C GLY A 345 9.97 -9.10 -13.13
N HIS A 346 10.28 -8.91 -11.85
CA HIS A 346 9.97 -7.69 -11.12
C HIS A 346 11.16 -6.71 -11.16
N PRO A 347 10.92 -5.46 -11.55
CA PRO A 347 11.93 -4.40 -11.49
C PRO A 347 12.25 -4.09 -10.02
N PHE A 348 13.45 -3.62 -9.74
CA PHE A 348 13.73 -2.99 -8.46
C PHE A 348 14.87 -1.97 -8.60
N ILE A 349 14.87 -0.98 -7.70
CA ILE A 349 15.94 0.00 -7.56
C ILE A 349 16.41 -0.07 -6.11
N VAL A 350 17.73 -0.04 -5.92
CA VAL A 350 18.34 0.07 -4.58
C VAL A 350 18.89 1.47 -4.42
N GLU A 351 18.51 2.12 -3.33
CA GLU A 351 19.00 3.42 -2.92
C GLU A 351 19.73 3.28 -1.59
N ALA A 352 20.83 4.02 -1.44
CA ALA A 352 21.60 4.04 -0.21
C ALA A 352 22.00 5.47 0.13
N ALA A 353 21.95 5.81 1.41
CA ALA A 353 22.43 7.07 1.93
C ALA A 353 23.25 6.84 3.21
N ILE A 354 24.33 7.59 3.37
CA ILE A 354 25.17 7.61 4.58
C ILE A 354 25.12 9.03 5.14
N ALA A 355 24.69 9.17 6.38
CA ALA A 355 24.68 10.42 7.13
C ALA A 355 25.76 10.37 8.23
N TRP A 356 26.53 11.44 8.39
CA TRP A 356 27.68 11.50 9.29
C TRP A 356 27.75 12.83 10.04
N GLY A 357 28.25 12.78 11.28
CA GLY A 357 28.50 13.95 12.14
C GLY A 357 27.24 14.62 12.69
N GLY A 358 27.41 15.84 13.19
CA GLY A 358 26.33 16.69 13.70
C GLY A 358 25.65 16.14 14.96
N GLN A 359 24.32 16.04 14.94
CA GLN A 359 23.49 15.60 16.07
C GLN A 359 23.30 14.07 16.14
N ILE A 360 23.92 13.33 15.23
CA ILE A 360 23.86 11.86 15.23
C ILE A 360 24.61 11.33 16.47
N PRO A 361 24.00 10.48 17.30
CA PRO A 361 24.64 9.99 18.51
C PRO A 361 25.86 9.11 18.18
N LEU A 362 26.90 9.23 18.99
CA LEU A 362 28.08 8.36 18.92
C LEU A 362 27.68 6.94 19.35
N VAL A 363 27.94 5.97 18.47
CA VAL A 363 27.57 4.57 18.65
C VAL A 363 28.68 3.67 18.10
N ASP A 364 28.89 2.51 18.73
CA ASP A 364 29.92 1.54 18.30
C ASP A 364 29.56 0.83 16.99
N LYS A 365 28.30 0.91 16.56
CA LYS A 365 27.78 0.29 15.34
C LYS A 365 26.92 1.27 14.57
N PRO A 366 26.97 1.29 13.22
CA PRO A 366 26.13 2.18 12.43
C PRO A 366 24.64 1.98 12.72
N ILE A 367 23.90 3.09 12.79
CA ILE A 367 22.43 3.05 12.90
C ILE A 367 21.88 2.69 11.53
N LEU A 368 21.28 1.51 11.41
CA LEU A 368 20.73 1.01 10.15
C LEU A 368 19.23 1.34 10.02
N LEU A 369 18.91 2.25 9.11
CA LEU A 369 17.53 2.54 8.69
C LEU A 369 17.21 1.77 7.41
N ARG A 370 16.16 0.96 7.44
CA ARG A 370 15.73 0.13 6.30
C ARG A 370 14.37 0.60 5.81
N TYR A 371 14.25 0.72 4.49
CA TYR A 371 13.03 1.13 3.81
C TYR A 371 12.70 0.09 2.74
N ALA A 372 11.42 -0.24 2.66
CA ALA A 372 10.81 -0.95 1.57
C ALA A 372 9.46 -0.24 1.34
N ASN A 373 9.05 -0.15 0.08
CA ASN A 373 7.76 0.45 -0.25
C ASN A 373 6.64 -0.30 0.45
#